data_AF-A0A397FFC4-F1
#
_entry.id   AF-A0A397FFC4-F1
#
_cell.length_a   1.000
_cell.length_b   1.000
_cell.length_c   1.000
_cell.angle_alpha   90.00
_cell.angle_beta   90.00
_cell.angle_gamma   90.00
#
_symmetry.space_group_name_H-M   'P 1'
#
loop_
_entity.id
_entity.type
_entity.pdbx_description
1 polymer ?
#
loop_
_entity_poly.entity_id
_entity_poly.type
_entity_poly.pdbx_seq_one_letter_code
_entity_poly.pdbx_strand_id
1 'polypeptide(L)'
;MMEGEETLLPKQQVIVLEVEGMMCMKNCGTTVQNALKNMDGVESAVVTYTEHIVTVRVLPYYSIDPSDLIDTLDMVGFDATLQNALRLHEGVQSAYVDYDKSMATITIDPEHIGVVTEQDLIDTVECVGFDAYVFNHGERCRRRLAAKAKAALQDETEPSTSIAIAESSHPRAFFKIDGMSCAACVKAIEDVLRHKAGIVDCRVGLISAKAEIAFDRSIFVEHEDVQIGDFIRNAGYGATYINTIDGDDDSFEVKYDVEGLTGPEHIHAVESAVKALAGVASVSIKQHVVSVHLKQMSATGPRTVLDAIAAAGYTVSVHVAHADDTDEDESAKWKRLLLICLVFSLPAMVVHMVLGWIPACRMLLMSKVVNGLTVKCLVMFLLTTPVQFGIGLRFYVAAYKGLQHGMMGMDFLIVVGTTASYLYSFISMVGCILSPTFRGHHFFESSAMLISFVTIGKYLESKAKKDTAQS
;
A
#
# COMPACT_ATOMS: atom_id res chain seq x y z
N MET A 1 59.60 -4.00 46.18
CA MET A 1 59.06 -3.46 44.93
C MET A 1 59.51 -4.36 43.79
N MET A 2 58.69 -5.36 43.47
CA MET A 2 58.69 -6.03 42.17
C MET A 2 57.21 -6.10 41.81
N GLU A 3 56.74 -5.10 41.08
CA GLU A 3 55.39 -5.10 40.52
C GLU A 3 55.39 -5.98 39.27
N GLY A 4 54.30 -6.72 39.13
CA GLY A 4 54.20 -7.88 38.26
C GLY A 4 54.20 -7.53 36.79
N GLU A 5 54.83 -8.42 36.04
CA GLU A 5 54.76 -8.50 34.59
C GLU A 5 53.33 -8.96 34.24
N GLU A 6 52.45 -8.01 33.93
CA GLU A 6 51.17 -8.28 33.29
C GLU A 6 51.46 -8.85 31.90
N THR A 7 51.46 -10.18 31.79
CA THR A 7 51.40 -10.90 30.52
C THR A 7 50.15 -10.45 29.77
N LEU A 8 50.33 -9.52 28.82
CA LEU A 8 49.31 -9.13 27.85
C LEU A 8 48.84 -10.39 27.10
N LEU A 9 47.68 -10.91 27.52
CA LEU A 9 46.98 -11.96 26.78
C LEU A 9 46.65 -11.42 25.38
N PRO A 10 46.95 -12.16 24.29
CA PRO A 10 46.60 -11.73 22.94
C PRO A 10 45.07 -11.51 22.84
N LYS A 11 44.66 -10.37 22.29
CA LYS A 11 43.23 -10.00 22.14
C LYS A 11 42.54 -11.04 21.25
N GLN A 12 41.53 -11.71 21.79
CA GLN A 12 40.69 -12.65 21.04
C GLN A 12 39.85 -11.89 19.99
N GLN A 13 39.99 -12.26 18.72
CA GLN A 13 39.23 -11.63 17.63
C GLN A 13 37.84 -12.28 17.53
N VAL A 14 36.81 -11.44 17.51
CA VAL A 14 35.41 -11.86 17.38
C VAL A 14 34.84 -11.25 16.11
N ILE A 15 34.42 -12.09 15.18
CA ILE A 15 33.85 -11.70 13.89
C ILE A 15 32.36 -12.01 13.91
N VAL A 16 31.55 -11.07 13.42
CA VAL A 16 30.08 -11.20 13.39
C VAL A 16 29.63 -11.11 11.93
N LEU A 17 28.90 -12.12 11.49
CA LEU A 17 28.38 -12.26 10.12
C LEU A 17 26.85 -12.31 10.18
N GLU A 18 26.17 -11.61 9.28
CA GLU A 18 24.74 -11.77 9.03
C GLU A 18 24.57 -12.76 7.87
N VAL A 19 23.75 -13.78 8.04
CA VAL A 19 23.63 -14.91 7.10
C VAL A 19 22.19 -15.01 6.59
N GLU A 20 22.02 -14.79 5.28
CA GLU A 20 20.75 -14.89 4.59
C GLU A 20 20.44 -16.37 4.21
N GLY A 21 19.17 -16.69 4.02
CA GLY A 21 18.74 -18.04 3.60
C GLY A 21 18.63 -19.10 4.71
N MET A 22 18.95 -18.78 5.96
CA MET A 22 18.74 -19.71 7.10
C MET A 22 17.25 -19.82 7.48
N MET A 23 16.54 -20.81 6.92
CA MET A 23 15.10 -21.02 7.19
C MET A 23 14.76 -21.96 8.37
N CYS A 24 15.74 -22.69 8.93
CA CYS A 24 15.48 -23.62 10.03
C CYS A 24 16.70 -23.84 10.94
N MET A 25 16.49 -23.72 12.26
CA MET A 25 17.52 -23.92 13.29
C MET A 25 18.16 -25.32 13.26
N LYS A 26 17.37 -26.37 13.00
CA LYS A 26 17.83 -27.77 13.12
C LYS A 26 18.65 -28.28 11.95
N ASN A 27 18.56 -27.65 10.78
CA ASN A 27 19.20 -28.13 9.56
C ASN A 27 20.09 -27.06 8.93
N CYS A 28 19.58 -25.84 8.73
CA CYS A 28 20.38 -24.74 8.17
C CYS A 28 21.40 -24.22 9.19
N GLY A 29 20.95 -23.92 10.43
CA GLY A 29 21.82 -23.38 11.47
C GLY A 29 22.96 -24.32 11.88
N THR A 30 22.68 -25.63 11.97
CA THR A 30 23.72 -26.62 12.26
C THR A 30 24.73 -26.78 11.11
N THR A 31 24.30 -26.61 9.86
CA THR A 31 25.19 -26.72 8.70
C THR A 31 26.15 -25.53 8.65
N VAL A 32 25.62 -24.31 8.81
CA VAL A 32 26.41 -23.07 8.94
C VAL A 32 27.38 -23.15 10.11
N GLN A 33 26.92 -23.59 11.28
CA GLN A 33 27.76 -23.74 12.47
C GLN A 33 28.90 -24.74 12.25
N ASN A 34 28.61 -25.89 11.65
CA ASN A 34 29.61 -26.94 11.41
C ASN A 34 30.62 -26.54 10.34
N ALA A 35 30.19 -25.82 9.30
CA ALA A 35 31.07 -25.33 8.25
C ALA A 35 32.15 -24.40 8.83
N LEU A 36 31.73 -23.39 9.59
CA LEU A 36 32.65 -22.42 10.19
C LEU A 36 33.49 -23.01 11.32
N LYS A 37 32.96 -23.94 12.11
CA LYS A 37 33.72 -24.61 13.17
C LYS A 37 34.85 -25.49 12.63
N ASN A 38 34.72 -26.00 11.41
CA ASN A 38 35.71 -26.88 10.80
C ASN A 38 36.81 -26.10 10.05
N MET A 39 36.75 -24.77 10.00
CA MET A 39 37.80 -23.95 9.41
C MET A 39 39.02 -23.85 10.32
N ASP A 40 40.20 -23.87 9.70
CA ASP A 40 41.46 -23.71 10.41
C ASP A 40 41.54 -22.32 11.05
N GLY A 41 41.84 -22.29 12.36
CA GLY A 41 41.94 -21.04 13.13
C GLY A 41 40.67 -20.63 13.88
N VAL A 42 39.52 -21.26 13.63
CA VAL A 42 38.26 -20.96 14.34
C VAL A 42 38.20 -21.72 15.67
N GLU A 43 38.07 -20.99 16.78
CA GLU A 43 37.90 -21.56 18.12
C GLU A 43 36.45 -21.99 18.37
N SER A 44 35.48 -21.16 17.97
CA SER A 44 34.06 -21.48 18.10
C SER A 44 33.21 -20.66 17.15
N ALA A 45 32.19 -21.29 16.54
CA ALA A 45 31.13 -20.61 15.80
C ALA A 45 29.79 -20.83 16.54
N VAL A 46 29.07 -19.73 16.81
CA VAL A 46 27.75 -19.73 17.46
C VAL A 46 26.76 -19.04 16.53
N VAL A 47 25.67 -19.72 16.22
CA VAL A 47 24.62 -19.22 15.33
C VAL A 47 23.41 -18.77 16.15
N THR A 48 23.03 -17.50 16.03
CA THR A 48 21.83 -16.91 16.63
C THR A 48 20.72 -16.86 15.59
N TYR A 49 19.89 -17.91 15.55
CA TYR A 49 18.85 -18.07 14.52
C TYR A 49 17.81 -16.94 14.50
N THR A 50 17.44 -16.41 15.67
CA THR A 50 16.41 -15.35 15.78
C THR A 50 16.84 -14.04 15.15
N GLU A 51 18.14 -13.79 15.08
CA GLU A 51 18.71 -12.55 14.56
C GLU A 51 19.38 -12.76 13.20
N HIS A 52 19.38 -13.98 12.66
CA HIS A 52 20.10 -14.36 11.44
C HIS A 52 21.61 -14.04 11.49
N ILE A 53 22.21 -14.08 12.69
CA ILE A 53 23.61 -13.71 12.92
C ILE A 53 24.45 -14.94 13.31
N VAL A 54 25.71 -14.96 12.89
CA VAL A 54 26.74 -15.92 13.30
C VAL A 54 27.92 -15.18 13.91
N THR A 55 28.31 -15.58 15.12
CA THR A 55 29.49 -15.07 15.81
C THR A 55 30.60 -16.11 15.78
N VAL A 56 31.74 -15.75 15.21
CA VAL A 56 32.93 -16.59 15.08
C VAL A 56 34.02 -16.04 15.99
N ARG A 57 34.58 -16.90 16.83
CA ARG A 57 35.76 -16.60 17.66
C ARG A 57 36.98 -17.25 17.04
N VAL A 58 38.02 -16.46 16.81
CA VAL A 58 39.28 -16.90 16.20
C VAL A 58 40.33 -17.12 17.29
N LEU A 59 41.19 -18.11 17.08
CA LEU A 59 42.30 -18.40 17.99
C LEU A 59 43.27 -17.20 18.07
N PRO A 60 43.85 -16.90 19.25
CA PRO A 60 44.62 -15.66 19.44
C PRO A 60 45.93 -15.54 18.65
N TYR A 61 46.37 -16.61 18.00
CA TYR A 61 47.60 -16.67 17.19
C TYR A 61 47.30 -16.88 15.69
N TYR A 62 46.04 -16.80 15.29
CA TYR A 62 45.58 -17.04 13.92
C TYR A 62 44.83 -15.80 13.43
N SER A 63 45.17 -15.32 12.23
CA SER A 63 44.42 -14.28 11.54
C SER A 63 43.63 -14.95 10.42
N ILE A 64 42.30 -14.88 10.48
CA ILE A 64 41.43 -15.34 9.39
C ILE A 64 40.94 -14.11 8.66
N ASP A 65 41.12 -14.08 7.34
CA ASP A 65 40.54 -13.03 6.52
C ASP A 65 39.02 -13.24 6.45
N PRO A 66 38.21 -12.20 6.67
CA PRO A 66 36.77 -12.39 6.71
C PRO A 66 36.15 -12.88 5.40
N SER A 67 36.82 -12.65 4.27
CA SER A 67 36.44 -13.20 2.96
C SER A 67 36.44 -14.73 2.96
N ASP A 68 37.38 -15.38 3.64
CA ASP A 68 37.45 -16.84 3.71
C ASP A 68 36.23 -17.44 4.44
N LEU A 69 35.69 -16.71 5.43
CA LEU A 69 34.48 -17.09 6.16
C LEU A 69 33.24 -16.97 5.26
N ILE A 70 33.18 -15.93 4.43
CA ILE A 70 32.08 -15.70 3.47
C ILE A 70 32.13 -16.77 2.38
N ASP A 71 33.30 -17.01 1.77
CA ASP A 71 33.49 -18.04 0.74
C ASP A 71 33.08 -19.43 1.25
N THR A 72 33.39 -19.74 2.51
CA THR A 72 33.00 -21.01 3.13
C THR A 72 31.48 -21.13 3.28
N LEU A 73 30.77 -20.04 3.57
CA LEU A 73 29.31 -20.03 3.69
C LEU A 73 28.64 -20.10 2.31
N ASP A 74 29.18 -19.41 1.31
CA ASP A 74 28.73 -19.45 -0.08
C ASP A 74 28.87 -20.87 -0.64
N MET A 75 29.99 -21.57 -0.35
CA MET A 75 30.18 -22.97 -0.74
C MET A 75 29.15 -23.93 -0.12
N VAL A 76 28.59 -23.57 1.04
CA VAL A 76 27.55 -24.33 1.74
C VAL A 76 26.15 -23.93 1.26
N GLY A 77 26.03 -22.84 0.49
CA GLY A 77 24.81 -22.33 -0.10
C GLY A 77 24.08 -21.29 0.74
N PHE A 78 24.82 -20.52 1.56
CA PHE A 78 24.28 -19.42 2.35
C PHE A 78 25.06 -18.14 2.08
N ASP A 79 24.35 -17.08 1.69
CA ASP A 79 24.96 -15.77 1.49
C ASP A 79 25.24 -15.11 2.85
N ALA A 80 26.44 -14.57 3.03
CA ALA A 80 26.86 -13.95 4.29
C ALA A 80 27.43 -12.55 4.08
N THR A 81 27.02 -11.61 4.93
CA THR A 81 27.52 -10.24 4.95
C THR A 81 28.20 -9.93 6.27
N LEU A 82 29.27 -9.13 6.22
CA LEU A 82 30.05 -8.83 7.42
C LEU A 82 29.46 -7.68 8.21
N GLN A 83 29.09 -7.94 9.46
CA GLN A 83 28.72 -6.88 10.39
C GLN A 83 29.98 -6.27 11.01
N ASN A 84 30.14 -4.96 10.87
CA ASN A 84 31.21 -4.13 11.46
C ASN A 84 32.63 -4.27 10.87
N ALA A 85 32.79 -4.27 9.54
CA ALA A 85 34.09 -4.27 8.86
C ALA A 85 35.02 -3.14 9.33
N LEU A 86 34.42 -1.97 9.62
CA LEU A 86 35.12 -0.78 10.08
C LEU A 86 35.83 -0.95 11.43
N ARG A 87 35.40 -1.90 12.29
CA ARG A 87 36.07 -2.15 13.59
C ARG A 87 37.30 -3.06 13.46
N LEU A 88 37.44 -3.75 12.34
CA LEU A 88 38.51 -4.71 12.08
C LEU A 88 39.71 -4.09 11.37
N HIS A 89 39.58 -2.87 10.83
CA HIS A 89 40.67 -2.16 10.18
C HIS A 89 41.77 -1.80 11.18
N GLU A 90 43.02 -2.12 10.84
CA GLU A 90 44.17 -1.77 11.67
C GLU A 90 44.20 -0.26 11.91
N GLY A 91 44.31 0.16 13.18
CA GLY A 91 44.33 1.58 13.59
C GLY A 91 42.97 2.18 13.98
N VAL A 92 41.85 1.46 13.88
CA VAL A 92 40.54 1.95 14.34
C VAL A 92 40.29 1.56 15.80
N GLN A 93 40.17 2.54 16.69
CA GLN A 93 39.87 2.37 18.11
C GLN A 93 38.41 1.97 18.36
N SER A 94 37.49 2.65 17.66
CA SER A 94 36.06 2.32 17.72
C SER A 94 35.34 2.85 16.48
N ALA A 95 34.47 2.02 15.89
CA ALA A 95 33.53 2.44 14.86
C ALA A 95 32.08 2.24 15.35
N TYR A 96 31.24 3.25 15.14
CA TYR A 96 29.81 3.23 15.43
C TYR A 96 29.05 3.55 14.14
N VAL A 97 28.13 2.67 13.74
CA VAL A 97 27.30 2.85 12.54
C VAL A 97 25.87 3.13 12.97
N ASP A 98 25.37 4.29 12.61
CA ASP A 98 23.97 4.71 12.77
C ASP A 98 23.23 4.37 11.46
N TYR A 99 22.51 3.24 11.46
CA TYR A 99 21.78 2.75 10.28
C TYR A 99 20.63 3.69 9.86
N ASP A 100 19.95 4.31 10.83
CA ASP A 100 18.83 5.23 10.57
C ASP A 100 19.29 6.49 9.84
N LYS A 101 20.51 6.95 10.15
CA LYS A 101 21.11 8.14 9.51
C LYS A 101 22.01 7.79 8.32
N SER A 102 22.26 6.50 8.08
CA SER A 102 23.25 6.00 7.14
C SER A 102 24.62 6.68 7.35
N MET A 103 25.08 6.73 8.61
CA MET A 103 26.32 7.41 9.00
C MET A 103 27.19 6.53 9.89
N ALA A 104 28.46 6.38 9.52
CA ALA A 104 29.48 5.77 10.37
C ALA A 104 30.35 6.84 11.04
N THR A 105 30.52 6.75 12.35
CA THR A 105 31.47 7.56 13.14
C THR A 105 32.63 6.68 13.55
N ILE A 106 33.84 7.05 13.15
CA ILE A 106 35.06 6.25 13.34
C ILE A 106 36.03 7.05 14.20
N THR A 107 36.57 6.42 15.23
CA THR A 107 37.60 6.96 16.12
C THR A 107 38.88 6.19 15.87
N ILE A 108 39.93 6.88 15.41
CA ILE A 108 41.24 6.31 15.07
C ILE A 108 42.15 6.41 16.29
N ASP A 109 42.97 5.37 16.53
CA ASP A 109 43.93 5.38 17.62
C ASP A 109 44.99 6.48 17.41
N PRO A 110 45.30 7.28 18.44
CA PRO A 110 46.21 8.42 18.31
C PRO A 110 47.65 8.03 17.94
N GLU A 111 48.04 6.77 18.15
CA GLU A 111 49.38 6.24 17.79
C GLU A 111 49.49 5.82 16.32
N HIS A 112 48.36 5.72 15.59
CA HIS A 112 48.30 5.31 14.17
C HIS A 112 47.82 6.43 13.24
N ILE A 113 47.84 7.68 13.70
CA ILE A 113 47.53 8.87 12.89
C ILE A 113 48.57 8.96 11.76
N GLY A 114 48.17 8.54 10.55
CA GLY A 114 48.97 8.56 9.33
C GLY A 114 49.13 7.22 8.61
N VAL A 115 48.77 6.09 9.24
CA VAL A 115 48.77 4.76 8.59
C VAL A 115 47.43 4.47 7.91
N VAL A 116 46.34 4.95 8.50
CA VAL A 116 44.98 4.79 7.97
C VAL A 116 44.61 6.03 7.16
N THR A 117 44.43 5.87 5.84
CA THR A 117 43.94 6.95 5.00
C THR A 117 42.42 6.96 4.92
N GLU A 118 41.84 8.12 4.60
CA GLU A 118 40.40 8.25 4.39
C GLU A 118 39.89 7.34 3.25
N GLN A 119 40.74 7.08 2.25
CA GLN A 119 40.46 6.14 1.17
C GLN A 119 40.37 4.68 1.66
N ASP A 120 41.28 4.23 2.52
CA ASP A 120 41.27 2.83 3.00
C ASP A 120 39.97 2.49 3.76
N LEU A 121 39.43 3.45 4.50
CA LEU A 121 38.14 3.30 5.21
C LEU A 121 36.95 3.29 4.25
N ILE A 122 37.02 3.98 3.12
CA ILE A 122 35.98 3.95 2.07
C ILE A 122 36.03 2.59 1.36
N ASP A 123 37.21 2.17 0.92
CA ASP A 123 37.43 0.90 0.23
C ASP A 123 36.95 -0.28 1.08
N THR A 124 37.18 -0.22 2.41
CA THR A 124 36.69 -1.23 3.36
C THR A 124 35.16 -1.33 3.38
N VAL A 125 34.43 -0.22 3.24
CA VAL A 125 32.96 -0.23 3.25
C VAL A 125 32.41 -0.62 1.87
N GLU A 126 33.07 -0.21 0.79
CA GLU A 126 32.75 -0.62 -0.58
C GLU A 126 32.96 -2.13 -0.78
N CYS A 127 33.98 -2.73 -0.16
CA CYS A 127 34.18 -4.18 -0.13
C CYS A 127 33.03 -4.94 0.56
N VAL A 128 32.29 -4.30 1.47
CA VAL A 128 31.10 -4.88 2.11
C VAL A 128 29.84 -4.70 1.23
N GLY A 129 29.96 -4.02 0.10
CA GLY A 129 28.87 -3.78 -0.85
C GLY A 129 28.08 -2.49 -0.60
N PHE A 130 28.62 -1.56 0.20
CA PHE A 130 28.00 -0.27 0.47
C PHE A 130 28.84 0.90 -0.07
N ASP A 131 28.23 1.82 -0.82
CA ASP A 131 28.91 3.04 -1.26
C ASP A 131 29.23 3.95 -0.06
N ALA A 132 30.51 4.23 0.18
CA ALA A 132 30.97 5.07 1.29
C ALA A 132 31.65 6.35 0.80
N TYR A 133 31.56 7.41 1.62
CA TYR A 133 32.23 8.67 1.35
C TYR A 133 32.48 9.44 2.65
N VAL A 134 33.56 10.24 2.66
CA VAL A 134 33.84 11.14 3.77
C VAL A 134 32.68 12.13 3.94
N PHE A 135 32.16 12.22 5.16
CA PHE A 135 31.04 13.10 5.48
C PHE A 135 31.47 14.58 5.39
N ASN A 136 31.30 15.18 4.21
CA ASN A 136 31.50 16.61 3.99
C ASN A 136 30.16 17.28 3.62
N HIS A 137 29.70 18.17 4.51
CA HIS A 137 28.36 18.78 4.46
C HIS A 137 28.07 19.51 3.13
N GLY A 138 29.10 20.00 2.43
CA GLY A 138 28.99 20.75 1.18
C GLY A 138 28.92 19.89 -0.09
N GLU A 139 29.57 18.72 -0.12
CA GLU A 139 29.55 17.83 -1.29
C GLU A 139 28.32 16.94 -1.33
N ARG A 140 27.76 16.58 -0.17
CA ARG A 140 26.51 15.79 -0.06
C ARG A 140 25.33 16.51 -0.72
N CYS A 141 25.24 17.83 -0.62
CA CYS A 141 24.18 18.59 -1.29
C CYS A 141 24.38 18.58 -2.81
N ARG A 142 25.61 18.86 -3.28
CA ARG A 142 25.97 18.85 -4.70
C ARG A 142 25.81 17.47 -5.35
N ARG A 143 26.18 16.39 -4.65
CA ARG A 143 26.06 15.03 -5.13
C ARG A 143 24.68 14.42 -4.95
N ARG A 144 23.87 14.82 -3.96
CA ARG A 144 22.45 14.39 -3.93
C ARG A 144 21.65 15.03 -5.06
N LEU A 145 22.02 16.25 -5.46
CA LEU A 145 21.54 16.90 -6.68
C LEU A 145 22.09 16.19 -7.93
N ALA A 146 23.38 15.86 -7.98
CA ALA A 146 23.99 15.19 -9.14
C ALA A 146 23.63 13.70 -9.28
N ALA A 147 23.34 12.99 -8.19
CA ALA A 147 22.92 11.59 -8.15
C ALA A 147 21.41 11.47 -8.37
N LYS A 148 20.59 12.44 -7.91
CA LYS A 148 19.22 12.60 -8.42
C LYS A 148 19.22 12.90 -9.91
N ALA A 149 20.16 13.72 -10.39
CA ALA A 149 20.32 13.97 -11.82
C ALA A 149 20.82 12.73 -12.57
N LYS A 150 21.77 11.95 -12.04
CA LYS A 150 22.30 10.72 -12.67
C LYS A 150 21.30 9.56 -12.66
N ALA A 151 20.56 9.37 -11.57
CA ALA A 151 19.47 8.39 -11.47
C ALA A 151 18.29 8.76 -12.39
N ALA A 152 18.06 10.06 -12.63
CA ALA A 152 17.13 10.53 -13.65
C ALA A 152 17.68 10.42 -15.09
N LEU A 153 18.99 10.22 -15.28
CA LEU A 153 19.63 10.13 -16.60
C LEU A 153 19.94 8.69 -17.05
N GLN A 154 19.72 7.67 -16.22
CA GLN A 154 19.92 6.26 -16.61
C GLN A 154 18.63 5.55 -17.05
N ASP A 155 17.47 6.21 -16.96
CA ASP A 155 16.17 5.68 -17.40
C ASP A 155 15.56 6.41 -18.60
N GLU A 156 16.17 7.48 -19.12
CA GLU A 156 15.67 8.18 -20.32
C GLU A 156 16.85 8.64 -21.19
N THR A 157 17.07 7.95 -22.32
CA THR A 157 17.86 8.51 -23.43
C THR A 157 16.88 9.12 -24.43
N GLU A 158 16.54 10.40 -24.26
CA GLU A 158 16.58 11.47 -25.28
C GLU A 158 16.07 12.81 -24.68
N PRO A 159 16.54 13.98 -25.17
CA PRO A 159 16.79 15.13 -24.32
C PRO A 159 15.58 16.07 -24.16
N SER A 160 15.17 16.33 -22.92
CA SER A 160 14.34 17.49 -22.56
C SER A 160 15.22 18.65 -22.10
N THR A 161 15.15 19.77 -22.81
CA THR A 161 15.64 21.08 -22.37
C THR A 161 14.97 21.44 -21.04
N SER A 162 15.77 21.52 -19.99
CA SER A 162 15.31 21.87 -18.64
C SER A 162 14.82 23.31 -18.57
N ILE A 163 13.55 23.51 -18.20
CA ILE A 163 13.07 24.75 -17.59
C ILE A 163 12.71 24.43 -16.15
N ALA A 164 13.27 25.23 -15.24
CA ALA A 164 13.11 25.14 -13.81
C ALA A 164 11.64 25.29 -13.38
N ILE A 165 11.25 24.54 -12.35
CA ILE A 165 9.94 24.63 -11.70
C ILE A 165 9.82 26.01 -11.04
N ALA A 166 8.97 26.86 -11.62
CA ALA A 166 8.28 27.93 -10.92
C ALA A 166 6.96 27.35 -10.36
N GLU A 167 6.57 27.78 -9.15
CA GLU A 167 5.25 27.50 -8.57
C GLU A 167 4.15 27.75 -9.61
N SER A 168 3.47 26.68 -10.00
CA SER A 168 2.67 26.71 -11.22
C SER A 168 1.22 27.11 -10.91
N SER A 169 0.84 28.29 -11.39
CA SER A 169 -0.50 28.91 -11.44
C SER A 169 -1.48 28.16 -12.36
N HIS A 170 -1.53 26.83 -12.28
CA HIS A 170 -2.37 26.01 -13.17
C HIS A 170 -3.68 25.61 -12.46
N PRO A 171 -4.84 25.68 -13.15
CA PRO A 171 -6.11 25.22 -12.61
C PRO A 171 -6.07 23.72 -12.28
N ARG A 172 -6.81 23.36 -11.23
CA ARG A 172 -6.90 21.99 -10.71
C ARG A 172 -8.32 21.47 -10.80
N ALA A 173 -8.51 20.36 -11.49
CA ALA A 173 -9.78 19.65 -11.57
C ALA A 173 -9.84 18.47 -10.59
N PHE A 174 -10.98 18.29 -9.94
CA PHE A 174 -11.26 17.18 -9.06
C PHE A 174 -12.28 16.22 -9.68
N PHE A 175 -11.92 14.93 -9.70
CA PHE A 175 -12.77 13.86 -10.19
C PHE A 175 -12.97 12.79 -9.12
N LYS A 176 -14.20 12.30 -8.95
CA LYS A 176 -14.48 11.05 -8.24
C LYS A 176 -14.22 9.90 -9.20
N ILE A 177 -13.43 8.93 -8.78
CA ILE A 177 -13.06 7.78 -9.61
C ILE A 177 -13.64 6.49 -9.05
N ASP A 178 -14.36 5.76 -9.89
CA ASP A 178 -14.93 4.45 -9.59
C ASP A 178 -14.10 3.32 -10.19
N GLY A 179 -13.93 2.24 -9.42
CA GLY A 179 -13.23 1.02 -9.86
C GLY A 179 -11.77 0.92 -9.44
N MET A 180 -11.23 1.90 -8.71
CA MET A 180 -9.91 1.80 -8.08
C MET A 180 -9.95 0.88 -6.87
N SER A 181 -9.02 -0.07 -6.79
CA SER A 181 -8.97 -1.04 -5.68
C SER A 181 -7.57 -1.31 -5.13
N CYS A 182 -6.51 -0.84 -5.78
CA CYS A 182 -5.14 -0.99 -5.29
C CYS A 182 -4.24 0.18 -5.68
N ALA A 183 -3.05 0.26 -5.07
CA ALA A 183 -2.03 1.25 -5.39
C ALA A 183 -1.53 1.16 -6.85
N ALA A 184 -1.60 -0.03 -7.47
CA ALA A 184 -1.27 -0.19 -8.88
C ALA A 184 -2.33 0.48 -9.79
N CYS A 185 -3.61 0.46 -9.43
CA CYS A 185 -4.65 1.21 -10.15
C CYS A 185 -4.39 2.72 -10.10
N VAL A 186 -4.00 3.23 -8.93
CA VAL A 186 -3.61 4.64 -8.75
C VAL A 186 -2.47 5.00 -9.68
N LYS A 187 -1.39 4.22 -9.67
CA LYS A 187 -0.23 4.46 -10.52
C LYS A 187 -0.58 4.38 -12.01
N ALA A 188 -1.40 3.42 -12.42
CA ALA A 188 -1.86 3.30 -13.81
C ALA A 188 -2.65 4.54 -14.28
N ILE A 189 -3.50 5.13 -13.42
CA ILE A 189 -4.24 6.35 -13.76
C ILE A 189 -3.30 7.56 -13.82
N GLU A 190 -2.40 7.70 -12.85
CA GLU A 190 -1.39 8.77 -12.83
C GLU A 190 -0.49 8.69 -14.07
N ASP A 191 -0.04 7.51 -14.46
CA ASP A 191 0.80 7.30 -15.64
C ASP A 191 0.04 7.64 -16.93
N VAL A 192 -1.21 7.17 -17.09
CA VAL A 192 -2.02 7.52 -18.28
C VAL A 192 -2.23 9.02 -18.38
N LEU A 193 -2.53 9.70 -17.28
CA LEU A 193 -2.81 11.13 -17.26
C LEU A 193 -1.54 11.97 -17.50
N ARG A 194 -0.38 11.56 -16.96
CA ARG A 194 0.90 12.25 -17.18
C ARG A 194 1.38 12.21 -18.63
N HIS A 195 1.02 11.18 -19.39
CA HIS A 195 1.40 11.06 -20.80
C HIS A 195 0.47 11.84 -21.76
N LYS A 196 -0.61 12.45 -21.26
CA LYS A 196 -1.54 13.22 -22.09
C LYS A 196 -1.12 14.68 -22.15
N ALA A 197 -1.18 15.25 -23.35
CA ALA A 197 -0.84 16.64 -23.58
C ALA A 197 -1.77 17.57 -22.79
N GLY A 198 -1.18 18.52 -22.07
CA GLY A 198 -1.89 19.55 -21.30
C GLY A 198 -2.09 19.22 -19.81
N ILE A 199 -1.77 18.02 -19.35
CA ILE A 199 -1.77 17.70 -17.90
C ILE A 199 -0.37 18.01 -17.35
N VAL A 200 -0.33 18.79 -16.27
CA VAL A 200 0.92 19.26 -15.64
C VAL A 200 1.28 18.40 -14.44
N ASP A 201 0.31 18.13 -13.56
CA ASP A 201 0.46 17.23 -12.41
C ASP A 201 -0.83 16.44 -12.20
N CYS A 202 -0.71 15.22 -11.67
CA CYS A 202 -1.84 14.39 -11.31
C CYS A 202 -1.54 13.65 -10.01
N ARG A 203 -2.51 13.68 -9.10
CA ARG A 203 -2.48 12.99 -7.81
C ARG A 203 -3.78 12.23 -7.61
N VAL A 204 -3.68 10.94 -7.33
CA VAL A 204 -4.88 10.11 -7.12
C VAL A 204 -4.88 9.48 -5.73
N GLY A 205 -5.93 9.77 -4.96
CA GLY A 205 -6.13 9.23 -3.63
C GLY A 205 -6.98 7.96 -3.64
N LEU A 206 -6.39 6.82 -3.28
CA LEU A 206 -7.12 5.55 -3.18
C LEU A 206 -8.17 5.58 -2.06
N ILE A 207 -7.84 6.17 -0.91
CA ILE A 207 -8.72 6.21 0.26
C ILE A 207 -9.90 7.15 0.02
N SER A 208 -9.65 8.31 -0.58
CA SER A 208 -10.67 9.32 -0.87
C SER A 208 -11.44 9.04 -2.15
N ALA A 209 -11.02 8.08 -2.98
CA ALA A 209 -11.54 7.81 -4.31
C ALA A 209 -11.62 9.06 -5.21
N LYS A 210 -10.67 9.99 -5.01
CA LYS A 210 -10.61 11.29 -5.68
C LYS A 210 -9.29 11.45 -6.43
N ALA A 211 -9.35 11.99 -7.64
CA ALA A 211 -8.18 12.48 -8.36
C ALA A 211 -8.18 13.99 -8.42
N GLU A 212 -7.00 14.56 -8.21
CA GLU A 212 -6.68 15.96 -8.38
C GLU A 212 -5.74 16.08 -9.59
N ILE A 213 -6.15 16.86 -10.59
CA ILE A 213 -5.45 16.95 -11.88
C ILE A 213 -5.18 18.43 -12.15
N ALA A 214 -3.91 18.82 -12.13
CA ALA A 214 -3.48 20.14 -12.57
C ALA A 214 -3.27 20.12 -14.09
N PHE A 215 -3.91 21.04 -14.80
CA PHE A 215 -3.86 21.09 -16.27
C PHE A 215 -3.62 22.51 -16.76
N ASP A 216 -3.09 22.64 -17.97
CA ASP A 216 -2.85 23.93 -18.59
C ASP A 216 -4.11 24.41 -19.33
N ARG A 217 -4.66 25.55 -18.89
CA ARG A 217 -5.87 26.16 -19.46
C ARG A 217 -5.69 26.59 -20.92
N SER A 218 -4.46 26.79 -21.37
CA SER A 218 -4.16 27.16 -22.76
C SER A 218 -4.43 26.03 -23.76
N ILE A 219 -4.43 24.77 -23.31
CA ILE A 219 -4.65 23.58 -24.14
C ILE A 219 -6.12 23.10 -24.03
N PHE A 220 -6.74 23.25 -22.85
CA PHE A 220 -8.11 22.81 -22.57
C PHE A 220 -9.12 23.97 -22.55
N VAL A 221 -9.15 24.78 -23.61
CA VAL A 221 -9.96 26.03 -23.67
C VAL A 221 -11.48 25.76 -23.66
N GLU A 222 -11.94 24.57 -24.08
CA GLU A 222 -13.35 24.16 -24.06
C GLU A 222 -13.51 22.69 -23.63
N HIS A 223 -14.41 22.41 -22.67
CA HIS A 223 -14.79 21.07 -22.18
C HIS A 223 -13.67 20.27 -21.47
N GLU A 224 -12.98 20.92 -20.52
CA GLU A 224 -11.94 20.31 -19.68
C GLU A 224 -12.43 19.08 -18.88
N ASP A 225 -13.65 19.15 -18.36
CA ASP A 225 -14.32 18.13 -17.57
C ASP A 225 -14.59 16.85 -18.37
N VAL A 226 -15.05 17.01 -19.61
CA VAL A 226 -15.36 15.89 -20.51
C VAL A 226 -14.08 15.26 -21.02
N GLN A 227 -13.10 16.05 -21.47
CA GLN A 227 -11.87 15.50 -22.05
C GLN A 227 -11.01 14.76 -21.03
N ILE A 228 -10.81 15.34 -19.84
CA ILE A 228 -10.04 14.70 -18.77
C ILE A 228 -10.81 13.48 -18.23
N GLY A 229 -12.14 13.61 -18.08
CA GLY A 229 -13.00 12.49 -17.72
C GLY A 229 -12.92 11.34 -18.74
N ASP A 230 -12.86 11.66 -20.03
CA ASP A 230 -12.74 10.67 -21.10
C ASP A 230 -11.38 9.99 -21.12
N PHE A 231 -10.28 10.67 -20.76
CA PHE A 231 -8.99 9.99 -20.57
C PHE A 231 -9.07 8.93 -19.47
N ILE A 232 -9.75 9.22 -18.36
CA ILE A 232 -9.93 8.28 -17.25
C ILE A 232 -10.88 7.13 -17.65
N ARG A 233 -11.95 7.44 -18.40
CA ARG A 233 -12.89 6.42 -18.94
C ARG A 233 -12.23 5.52 -19.97
N ASN A 234 -11.39 6.08 -20.83
CA ASN A 234 -10.58 5.33 -21.80
C ASN A 234 -9.51 4.48 -21.11
N ALA A 235 -9.04 4.89 -19.93
CA ALA A 235 -8.21 4.07 -19.05
C ALA A 235 -9.00 2.96 -18.33
N GLY A 236 -10.33 2.95 -18.45
CA GLY A 236 -11.20 1.89 -17.92
C GLY A 236 -11.86 2.17 -16.57
N TYR A 237 -11.72 3.39 -16.05
CA TYR A 237 -12.26 3.78 -14.75
C TYR A 237 -13.49 4.68 -14.90
N GLY A 238 -14.43 4.58 -13.96
CA GLY A 238 -15.52 5.55 -13.92
C GLY A 238 -14.98 6.89 -13.44
N ALA A 239 -15.34 7.99 -14.12
CA ALA A 239 -14.95 9.33 -13.72
C ALA A 239 -16.17 10.25 -13.69
N THR A 240 -16.45 10.80 -12.51
CA THR A 240 -17.47 11.81 -12.28
C THR A 240 -16.79 13.11 -11.86
N TYR A 241 -17.01 14.16 -12.62
CA TYR A 241 -16.48 15.49 -12.35
C TYR A 241 -17.12 16.07 -11.07
N ILE A 242 -16.31 16.69 -10.21
CA ILE A 242 -16.76 17.33 -8.98
C ILE A 242 -16.72 18.85 -9.14
N ASN A 243 -15.53 19.42 -9.30
CA ASN A 243 -15.28 20.85 -9.39
C ASN A 243 -13.88 21.14 -9.96
N THR A 244 -13.70 22.35 -10.51
CA THR A 244 -12.40 22.93 -10.87
C THR A 244 -12.10 24.12 -9.96
N ILE A 245 -10.84 24.24 -9.55
CA ILE A 245 -10.31 25.38 -8.81
C ILE A 245 -9.33 26.08 -9.74
N ASP A 246 -9.66 27.31 -10.13
CA ASP A 246 -8.81 28.13 -10.98
C ASP A 246 -7.59 28.63 -10.19
N GLY A 247 -6.38 28.34 -10.68
CA GLY A 247 -5.10 28.69 -10.03
C GLY A 247 -4.74 30.18 -10.03
N ASP A 248 -5.73 31.08 -10.17
CA ASP A 248 -5.56 32.54 -10.18
C ASP A 248 -6.48 33.28 -9.18
N ASP A 249 -7.31 32.54 -8.44
CA ASP A 249 -7.86 33.05 -7.20
C ASP A 249 -7.36 32.11 -6.11
N ASP A 250 -6.45 32.60 -5.26
CA ASP A 250 -6.01 31.94 -4.01
C ASP A 250 -7.19 31.75 -3.04
N SER A 251 -8.43 31.64 -3.51
CA SER A 251 -9.63 31.54 -2.71
C SER A 251 -10.03 30.08 -2.52
N PHE A 252 -9.99 29.59 -1.28
CA PHE A 252 -10.56 28.30 -0.92
C PHE A 252 -11.98 28.51 -0.39
N GLU A 253 -12.94 27.72 -0.89
CA GLU A 253 -14.33 27.74 -0.42
C GLU A 253 -14.44 26.92 0.88
N VAL A 254 -14.85 27.56 1.97
CA VAL A 254 -15.24 26.89 3.22
C VAL A 254 -16.73 27.06 3.41
N LYS A 255 -17.43 25.94 3.60
CA LYS A 255 -18.85 25.93 3.93
C LYS A 255 -19.00 25.86 5.45
N TYR A 256 -19.94 26.62 5.99
CA TYR A 256 -20.30 26.62 7.40
C TYR A 256 -21.79 26.37 7.55
N ASP A 257 -22.17 25.50 8.48
CA ASP A 257 -23.57 25.34 8.89
C ASP A 257 -23.86 26.31 10.02
N VAL A 258 -24.90 27.11 9.85
CA VAL A 258 -25.30 28.13 10.82
C VAL A 258 -26.74 27.89 11.25
N GLU A 259 -26.90 27.61 12.54
CA GLU A 259 -28.21 27.44 13.17
C GLU A 259 -28.84 28.82 13.48
N GLY A 260 -30.14 28.98 13.25
CA GLY A 260 -30.87 30.21 13.60
C GLY A 260 -31.01 31.27 12.49
N LEU A 261 -30.72 30.93 11.22
CA LEU A 261 -30.99 31.78 10.06
C LEU A 261 -32.51 31.81 9.73
N THR A 262 -33.28 32.53 10.53
CA THR A 262 -34.76 32.61 10.41
C THR A 262 -35.29 33.86 9.70
N GLY A 263 -34.45 34.64 9.02
CA GLY A 263 -34.89 35.82 8.25
C GLY A 263 -33.80 36.50 7.42
N PRO A 264 -34.17 37.39 6.47
CA PRO A 264 -33.22 38.11 5.61
C PRO A 264 -32.32 39.09 6.39
N GLU A 265 -32.79 39.60 7.54
CA GLU A 265 -31.99 40.46 8.42
C GLU A 265 -30.80 39.71 9.02
N HIS A 266 -31.00 38.45 9.40
CA HIS A 266 -29.93 37.59 9.94
C HIS A 266 -28.92 37.21 8.85
N ILE A 267 -29.39 36.96 7.63
CA ILE A 267 -28.52 36.69 6.47
C ILE A 267 -27.59 37.87 6.20
N HIS A 268 -28.14 39.10 6.15
CA HIS A 268 -27.32 40.29 5.92
C HIS A 268 -26.37 40.61 7.09
N ALA A 269 -26.77 40.35 8.34
CA ALA A 269 -25.89 40.53 9.49
C ALA A 269 -24.67 39.59 9.43
N VAL A 270 -24.89 38.31 9.12
CA VAL A 270 -23.81 37.32 8.97
C VAL A 270 -22.95 37.62 7.75
N GLU A 271 -23.56 37.95 6.61
CA GLU A 271 -22.85 38.33 5.39
C GLU A 271 -21.94 39.54 5.61
N SER A 272 -22.42 40.55 6.33
CA SER A 272 -21.67 41.78 6.63
C SER A 272 -20.53 41.52 7.62
N ALA A 273 -20.76 40.69 8.64
CA ALA A 273 -19.74 40.30 9.62
C ALA A 273 -18.60 39.51 8.96
N VAL A 274 -18.93 38.59 8.05
CA VAL A 274 -17.92 37.80 7.32
C VAL A 274 -17.20 38.66 6.28
N LYS A 275 -17.91 39.51 5.52
CA LYS A 275 -17.28 40.44 4.55
C LYS A 275 -16.33 41.46 5.19
N ALA A 276 -16.53 41.81 6.46
CA ALA A 276 -15.65 42.72 7.19
C ALA A 276 -14.26 42.13 7.50
N LEU A 277 -14.10 40.81 7.43
CA LEU A 277 -12.82 40.14 7.68
C LEU A 277 -11.86 40.34 6.49
N ALA A 278 -10.62 40.73 6.79
CA ALA A 278 -9.58 40.91 5.79
C ALA A 278 -9.23 39.56 5.15
N GLY A 279 -9.41 39.39 3.84
CA GLY A 279 -9.10 38.13 3.16
C GLY A 279 -10.29 37.32 2.67
N VAL A 280 -11.52 37.75 2.92
CA VAL A 280 -12.71 37.13 2.31
C VAL A 280 -12.88 37.66 0.88
N ALA A 281 -12.87 36.76 -0.12
CA ALA A 281 -13.08 37.09 -1.53
C ALA A 281 -14.57 37.25 -1.86
N SER A 282 -15.41 36.31 -1.40
CA SER A 282 -16.85 36.36 -1.57
C SER A 282 -17.57 35.52 -0.52
N VAL A 283 -18.83 35.88 -0.23
CA VAL A 283 -19.71 35.16 0.71
C VAL A 283 -21.01 34.88 -0.02
N SER A 284 -21.42 33.62 -0.04
CA SER A 284 -22.71 33.18 -0.58
C SER A 284 -23.47 32.42 0.51
N ILE A 285 -24.70 32.82 0.78
CA ILE A 285 -25.53 32.21 1.82
C ILE A 285 -26.73 31.54 1.16
N LYS A 286 -26.90 30.24 1.38
CA LYS A 286 -28.06 29.45 0.93
C LYS A 286 -28.71 28.80 2.15
N GLN A 287 -29.84 29.36 2.61
CA GLN A 287 -30.61 28.90 3.77
C GLN A 287 -29.77 28.78 5.05
N HIS A 288 -29.29 27.56 5.38
CA HIS A 288 -28.50 27.26 6.58
C HIS A 288 -26.99 27.12 6.28
N VAL A 289 -26.60 27.06 5.00
CA VAL A 289 -25.21 26.87 4.57
C VAL A 289 -24.61 28.20 4.10
N VAL A 290 -23.54 28.62 4.74
CA VAL A 290 -22.76 29.81 4.41
C VAL A 290 -21.46 29.37 3.72
N SER A 291 -21.37 29.58 2.41
CA SER A 291 -20.14 29.40 1.62
C SER A 291 -19.31 30.67 1.69
N VAL A 292 -18.08 30.58 2.20
CA VAL A 292 -17.13 31.69 2.29
C VAL A 292 -15.89 31.34 1.46
N HIS A 293 -15.58 32.18 0.49
CA HIS A 293 -14.33 32.08 -0.28
C HIS A 293 -13.25 32.90 0.44
N LEU A 294 -12.21 32.24 0.95
CA LEU A 294 -11.12 32.84 1.72
C LEU A 294 -9.81 32.85 0.94
N LYS A 295 -9.11 33.97 0.89
CA LYS A 295 -7.79 34.07 0.26
C LYS A 295 -6.69 33.44 1.13
N GLN A 296 -5.93 32.51 0.56
CA GLN A 296 -4.93 31.67 1.22
C GLN A 296 -3.72 32.46 1.75
N MET A 297 -3.47 33.66 1.21
CA MET A 297 -2.41 34.56 1.67
C MET A 297 -2.87 35.60 2.70
N SER A 298 -4.10 35.50 3.19
CA SER A 298 -4.61 36.38 4.26
C SER A 298 -4.33 35.79 5.64
N ALA A 299 -4.15 36.65 6.65
CA ALA A 299 -3.94 36.26 8.05
C ALA A 299 -5.18 35.61 8.71
N THR A 300 -6.21 35.30 7.92
CA THR A 300 -7.56 34.97 8.37
C THR A 300 -7.81 33.49 8.13
N GLY A 301 -7.71 32.70 9.21
CA GLY A 301 -7.94 31.26 9.15
C GLY A 301 -9.44 30.90 9.22
N PRO A 302 -9.80 29.64 8.92
CA PRO A 302 -11.17 29.14 9.06
C PRO A 302 -11.76 29.35 10.46
N ARG A 303 -10.91 29.29 11.50
CA ARG A 303 -11.29 29.57 12.90
C ARG A 303 -11.69 31.02 13.12
N THR A 304 -11.03 31.97 12.46
CA THR A 304 -11.32 33.40 12.59
C THR A 304 -12.70 33.75 12.01
N VAL A 305 -13.10 33.06 10.95
CA VAL A 305 -14.46 33.18 10.40
C VAL A 305 -15.49 32.60 11.35
N LEU A 306 -15.20 31.45 11.96
CA LEU A 306 -16.07 30.83 12.96
C LEU A 306 -16.26 31.73 14.20
N ASP A 307 -15.18 32.33 14.68
CA ASP A 307 -15.20 33.29 15.80
C ASP A 307 -16.01 34.55 15.45
N ALA A 308 -15.94 35.04 14.21
CA ALA A 308 -16.69 36.21 13.77
C ALA A 308 -18.20 35.95 13.70
N ILE A 309 -18.60 34.77 13.22
CA ILE A 309 -20.02 34.40 13.18
C ILE A 309 -20.54 34.07 14.59
N ALA A 310 -19.71 33.48 15.46
CA ALA A 310 -20.02 33.29 16.88
C ALA A 310 -20.17 34.64 17.62
N ALA A 311 -19.33 35.62 17.33
CA ALA A 311 -19.44 36.98 17.88
C ALA A 311 -20.71 37.72 17.41
N ALA A 312 -21.25 37.36 16.24
CA ALA A 312 -22.54 37.82 15.76
C ALA A 312 -23.74 37.14 16.46
N GLY A 313 -23.50 36.16 17.35
CA GLY A 313 -24.50 35.52 18.19
C GLY A 313 -25.13 34.25 17.62
N TYR A 314 -24.52 33.64 16.58
CA TYR A 314 -25.04 32.42 15.95
C TYR A 314 -24.16 31.21 16.28
N THR A 315 -24.79 30.04 16.40
CA THR A 315 -24.09 28.75 16.55
C THR A 315 -23.64 28.26 15.19
N VAL A 316 -22.34 27.95 15.06
CA VAL A 316 -21.71 27.66 13.77
C VAL A 316 -20.85 26.42 13.88
N SER A 317 -21.01 25.51 12.94
CA SER A 317 -20.11 24.39 12.72
C SER A 317 -19.45 24.54 11.35
N VAL A 318 -18.18 24.13 11.24
CA VAL A 318 -17.54 24.03 9.93
C VAL A 318 -18.17 22.86 9.21
N HIS A 319 -18.80 23.12 8.08
CA HIS A 319 -19.29 22.08 7.20
C HIS A 319 -18.08 21.54 6.45
N VAL A 320 -17.42 20.56 7.05
CA VAL A 320 -16.40 19.78 6.34
C VAL A 320 -17.13 19.13 5.18
N ALA A 321 -16.83 19.57 3.96
CA ALA A 321 -17.28 18.91 2.75
C ALA A 321 -16.57 17.55 2.64
N HIS A 322 -16.84 16.65 3.57
CA HIS A 322 -16.83 15.25 3.24
C HIS A 322 -17.86 15.07 2.14
N ALA A 323 -17.50 14.30 1.12
CA ALA A 323 -18.41 13.92 0.05
C ALA A 323 -19.46 12.91 0.59
N ASP A 324 -20.08 13.25 1.73
CA ASP A 324 -20.67 12.32 2.69
C ASP A 324 -22.08 11.88 2.29
N ASP A 325 -22.74 12.64 1.40
CA ASP A 325 -24.07 12.29 0.90
C ASP A 325 -24.08 11.09 -0.08
N THR A 326 -22.91 10.59 -0.53
CA THR A 326 -22.88 9.39 -1.39
C THR A 326 -22.48 8.09 -0.68
N ASP A 327 -21.85 8.17 0.50
CA ASP A 327 -21.25 7.00 1.15
C ASP A 327 -22.23 6.27 2.09
N GLU A 328 -23.31 6.93 2.52
CA GLU A 328 -24.41 6.27 3.24
C GLU A 328 -25.01 5.11 2.42
N ASP A 329 -25.02 5.27 1.10
CA ASP A 329 -25.67 4.38 0.15
C ASP A 329 -24.84 3.11 -0.16
N GLU A 330 -23.51 3.23 -0.20
CA GLU A 330 -22.58 2.12 -0.45
C GLU A 330 -22.64 1.06 0.66
N SER A 331 -22.58 1.50 1.92
CA SER A 331 -22.59 0.58 3.06
C SER A 331 -23.91 -0.20 3.18
N ALA A 332 -25.04 0.47 2.91
CA ALA A 332 -26.36 -0.16 2.92
C ALA A 332 -26.52 -1.17 1.77
N LYS A 333 -25.99 -0.85 0.58
CA LYS A 333 -25.93 -1.78 -0.56
C LYS A 333 -25.16 -3.04 -0.18
N TRP A 334 -23.96 -2.90 0.37
CA TRP A 334 -23.14 -4.04 0.80
C TRP A 334 -23.80 -4.90 1.88
N LYS A 335 -24.48 -4.28 2.86
CA LYS A 335 -25.28 -5.01 3.86
C LYS A 335 -26.39 -5.83 3.21
N ARG A 336 -27.13 -5.25 2.26
CA ARG A 336 -28.22 -5.95 1.56
C ARG A 336 -27.70 -7.11 0.73
N LEU A 337 -26.61 -6.91 -0.02
CA LEU A 337 -25.98 -7.98 -0.80
C LEU A 337 -25.47 -9.11 0.11
N LEU A 338 -24.86 -8.77 1.25
CA LEU A 338 -24.39 -9.74 2.23
C LEU A 338 -25.54 -10.54 2.83
N LEU A 339 -26.65 -9.88 3.18
CA LEU A 339 -27.83 -10.54 3.74
C LEU A 339 -28.46 -11.50 2.73
N ILE A 340 -28.58 -11.08 1.48
CA ILE A 340 -29.04 -11.96 0.39
C ILE A 340 -28.08 -13.15 0.22
N CYS A 341 -26.76 -12.92 0.26
CA CYS A 341 -25.76 -13.98 0.17
C CYS A 341 -25.92 -15.02 1.28
N LEU A 342 -26.03 -14.54 2.52
CA LEU A 342 -26.15 -15.36 3.72
C LEU A 342 -27.44 -16.21 3.69
N VAL A 343 -28.55 -15.63 3.23
CA VAL A 343 -29.84 -16.33 3.13
C VAL A 343 -29.76 -17.54 2.18
N PHE A 344 -28.95 -17.49 1.12
CA PHE A 344 -28.82 -18.61 0.19
C PHE A 344 -27.62 -19.53 0.49
N SER A 345 -26.50 -19.02 1.00
CA SER A 345 -25.30 -19.82 1.27
C SER A 345 -25.39 -20.61 2.58
N LEU A 346 -26.03 -20.06 3.62
CA LEU A 346 -26.13 -20.71 4.92
C LEU A 346 -27.01 -21.98 4.85
N PRO A 347 -28.18 -21.98 4.18
CA PRO A 347 -28.92 -23.22 3.95
C PRO A 347 -28.16 -24.22 3.09
N ALA A 348 -27.38 -23.79 2.10
CA ALA A 348 -26.56 -24.70 1.29
C ALA A 348 -25.50 -25.41 2.17
N MET A 349 -24.82 -24.68 3.04
CA MET A 349 -23.87 -25.25 4.00
C MET A 349 -24.56 -26.25 4.95
N VAL A 350 -25.72 -25.89 5.50
CA VAL A 350 -26.50 -26.77 6.40
C VAL A 350 -26.95 -28.04 5.67
N VAL A 351 -27.38 -27.95 4.42
CA VAL A 351 -27.77 -29.11 3.62
C VAL A 351 -26.57 -30.03 3.35
N HIS A 352 -25.36 -29.48 3.18
CA HIS A 352 -24.18 -30.31 2.94
C HIS A 352 -23.68 -31.00 4.21
N MET A 353 -23.56 -30.23 5.30
CA MET A 353 -22.89 -30.65 6.53
C MET A 353 -23.84 -31.32 7.53
N VAL A 354 -25.08 -30.83 7.68
CA VAL A 354 -26.03 -31.27 8.72
C VAL A 354 -26.99 -32.34 8.20
N LEU A 355 -27.59 -32.15 7.02
CA LEU A 355 -28.57 -33.11 6.47
C LEU A 355 -27.93 -34.45 6.06
N GLY A 356 -26.61 -34.51 5.89
CA GLY A 356 -25.88 -35.76 5.65
C GLY A 356 -25.82 -36.70 6.86
N TRP A 357 -25.91 -36.16 8.07
CA TRP A 357 -25.83 -36.92 9.33
C TRP A 357 -27.17 -37.54 9.74
N ILE A 358 -28.30 -36.99 9.30
CA ILE A 358 -29.63 -37.50 9.65
C ILE A 358 -30.02 -38.61 8.66
N PRO A 359 -30.20 -39.88 9.10
CA PRO A 359 -30.43 -41.01 8.19
C PRO A 359 -31.70 -40.89 7.34
N ALA A 360 -32.76 -40.27 7.89
CA ALA A 360 -34.02 -40.04 7.18
C ALA A 360 -33.87 -39.00 6.05
N CYS A 361 -33.21 -37.88 6.32
CA CYS A 361 -32.91 -36.87 5.30
C CYS A 361 -31.93 -37.41 4.26
N ARG A 362 -30.94 -38.20 4.66
CA ARG A 362 -29.99 -38.85 3.74
C ARG A 362 -30.70 -39.75 2.73
N MET A 363 -31.73 -40.49 3.13
CA MET A 363 -32.48 -41.37 2.23
C MET A 363 -33.32 -40.59 1.21
N LEU A 364 -33.95 -39.48 1.63
CA LEU A 364 -34.65 -38.56 0.74
C LEU A 364 -33.68 -37.83 -0.21
N LEU A 365 -32.54 -37.39 0.32
CA LEU A 365 -31.54 -36.63 -0.41
C LEU A 365 -30.77 -37.51 -1.42
N MET A 366 -30.62 -38.81 -1.13
CA MET A 366 -30.08 -39.85 -2.01
C MET A 366 -31.13 -40.49 -2.93
N SER A 367 -32.38 -40.02 -2.90
CA SER A 367 -33.39 -40.47 -3.86
C SER A 367 -32.99 -40.01 -5.27
N LYS A 368 -33.12 -40.92 -6.23
CA LYS A 368 -32.75 -40.68 -7.63
C LYS A 368 -33.95 -40.05 -8.33
N VAL A 369 -33.78 -38.83 -8.86
CA VAL A 369 -34.86 -38.13 -9.57
C VAL A 369 -34.94 -38.59 -11.02
N VAL A 370 -33.81 -38.58 -11.74
CA VAL A 370 -33.64 -39.05 -13.13
C VAL A 370 -32.21 -39.56 -13.28
N ASN A 371 -32.00 -40.71 -13.97
CA ASN A 371 -30.69 -41.32 -14.31
C ASN A 371 -29.49 -40.86 -13.47
N GLY A 372 -29.23 -41.52 -12.33
CA GLY A 372 -28.03 -41.26 -11.51
C GLY A 372 -28.01 -39.92 -10.75
N LEU A 373 -28.87 -38.96 -11.08
CA LEU A 373 -28.91 -37.64 -10.44
C LEU A 373 -29.56 -37.72 -9.05
N THR A 374 -28.81 -37.24 -8.07
CA THR A 374 -29.20 -37.22 -6.66
C THR A 374 -29.93 -35.92 -6.33
N VAL A 375 -31.03 -35.97 -5.56
CA VAL A 375 -31.78 -34.76 -5.12
C VAL A 375 -30.85 -33.74 -4.46
N LYS A 376 -29.83 -34.19 -3.70
CA LYS A 376 -28.76 -33.34 -3.14
C LYS A 376 -28.19 -32.37 -4.16
N CYS A 377 -27.82 -32.89 -5.33
CA CYS A 377 -27.08 -32.15 -6.35
C CYS A 377 -27.97 -31.07 -6.98
N LEU A 378 -29.24 -31.38 -7.22
CA LEU A 378 -30.21 -30.44 -7.76
C LEU A 378 -30.54 -29.31 -6.78
N VAL A 379 -30.73 -29.63 -5.49
CA VAL A 379 -30.95 -28.61 -4.45
C VAL A 379 -29.73 -27.69 -4.31
N MET A 380 -28.52 -28.27 -4.32
CA MET A 380 -27.28 -27.49 -4.27
C MET A 380 -27.12 -26.59 -5.49
N PHE A 381 -27.36 -27.10 -6.70
CA PHE A 381 -27.35 -26.31 -7.92
C PHE A 381 -28.34 -25.14 -7.82
N LEU A 382 -29.58 -25.39 -7.40
CA LEU A 382 -30.62 -24.36 -7.28
C LEU A 382 -30.28 -23.28 -6.25
N LEU A 383 -29.69 -23.64 -5.10
CA LEU A 383 -29.30 -22.66 -4.08
C LEU A 383 -28.04 -21.87 -4.46
N THR A 384 -27.10 -22.49 -5.16
CA THR A 384 -25.79 -21.87 -5.47
C THR A 384 -25.82 -21.02 -6.73
N THR A 385 -26.68 -21.32 -7.70
CA THR A 385 -26.87 -20.52 -8.93
C THR A 385 -27.18 -19.04 -8.65
N PRO A 386 -28.15 -18.65 -7.78
CA PRO A 386 -28.42 -17.24 -7.50
C PRO A 386 -27.27 -16.55 -6.75
N VAL A 387 -26.49 -17.29 -5.95
CA VAL A 387 -25.29 -16.74 -5.31
C VAL A 387 -24.20 -16.46 -6.37
N GLN A 388 -23.95 -17.42 -7.26
CA GLN A 388 -22.93 -17.34 -8.31
C GLN A 388 -23.23 -16.25 -9.35
N PHE A 389 -24.46 -16.20 -9.87
CA PHE A 389 -24.82 -15.29 -10.97
C PHE A 389 -25.61 -14.06 -10.53
N GLY A 390 -26.14 -14.02 -9.31
CA GLY A 390 -26.74 -12.80 -8.77
C GLY A 390 -25.67 -11.91 -8.16
N ILE A 391 -25.10 -12.36 -7.05
CA ILE A 391 -24.10 -11.59 -6.27
C ILE A 391 -22.75 -11.64 -6.97
N GLY A 392 -22.37 -12.80 -7.49
CA GLY A 392 -21.13 -12.96 -8.25
C GLY A 392 -21.06 -12.09 -9.51
N LEU A 393 -22.18 -11.73 -10.14
CA LEU A 393 -22.19 -10.94 -11.40
C LEU A 393 -21.44 -9.62 -11.28
N ARG A 394 -21.56 -8.95 -10.13
CA ARG A 394 -20.78 -7.78 -9.79
C ARG A 394 -19.27 -8.03 -9.95
N PHE A 395 -18.80 -9.14 -9.39
CA PHE A 395 -17.40 -9.53 -9.45
C PHE A 395 -17.00 -9.95 -10.87
N TYR A 396 -17.88 -10.63 -11.61
CA TYR A 396 -17.66 -10.92 -13.03
C TYR A 396 -17.49 -9.66 -13.87
N VAL A 397 -18.34 -8.65 -13.68
CA VAL A 397 -18.24 -7.36 -14.40
C VAL A 397 -16.94 -6.65 -14.03
N ALA A 398 -16.59 -6.60 -12.74
CA ALA A 398 -15.34 -6.00 -12.29
C ALA A 398 -14.10 -6.73 -12.83
N ALA A 399 -14.10 -8.07 -12.78
CA ALA A 399 -13.02 -8.90 -13.30
C ALA A 399 -12.87 -8.78 -14.82
N TYR A 400 -13.99 -8.76 -15.56
CA TYR A 400 -13.98 -8.61 -17.01
C TYR A 400 -13.47 -7.23 -17.43
N LYS A 401 -13.92 -6.17 -16.74
CA LYS A 401 -13.36 -4.83 -16.94
C LYS A 401 -11.86 -4.80 -16.62
N GLY A 402 -11.41 -5.34 -15.50
CA GLY A 402 -9.97 -5.40 -15.19
C GLY A 402 -9.14 -6.13 -16.25
N LEU A 403 -9.67 -7.25 -16.75
CA LEU A 403 -9.03 -8.06 -17.79
C LEU A 403 -8.87 -7.30 -19.12
N GLN A 404 -9.89 -6.52 -19.53
CA GLN A 404 -9.83 -5.71 -20.75
C GLN A 404 -8.68 -4.68 -20.73
N HIS A 405 -8.27 -4.23 -19.54
CA HIS A 405 -7.26 -3.19 -19.36
C HIS A 405 -5.90 -3.75 -18.92
N GLY A 406 -5.71 -5.08 -18.99
CA GLY A 406 -4.42 -5.71 -18.70
C GLY A 406 -4.05 -5.80 -17.22
N MET A 407 -4.99 -5.54 -16.31
CA MET A 407 -4.73 -5.59 -14.86
C MET A 407 -5.55 -6.69 -14.17
N MET A 408 -4.85 -7.60 -13.51
CA MET A 408 -5.46 -8.71 -12.75
C MET A 408 -5.70 -8.29 -11.29
N GLY A 409 -6.90 -7.77 -11.01
CA GLY A 409 -7.30 -7.41 -9.65
C GLY A 409 -7.72 -8.61 -8.78
N MET A 410 -7.97 -8.36 -7.49
CA MET A 410 -8.49 -9.36 -6.53
C MET A 410 -9.77 -10.04 -7.04
N ASP A 411 -10.67 -9.27 -7.67
CA ASP A 411 -11.94 -9.77 -8.19
C ASP A 411 -11.76 -10.80 -9.32
N PHE A 412 -10.66 -10.73 -10.09
CA PHE A 412 -10.35 -11.72 -11.13
C PHE A 412 -10.03 -13.10 -10.55
N LEU A 413 -9.19 -13.15 -9.50
CA LEU A 413 -8.83 -14.42 -8.84
C LEU A 413 -10.08 -15.12 -8.26
N ILE A 414 -10.97 -14.33 -7.65
CA ILE A 414 -12.24 -14.81 -7.09
C ILE A 414 -13.12 -15.39 -8.20
N VAL A 415 -13.26 -14.67 -9.31
CA VAL A 415 -14.08 -15.11 -10.45
C VAL A 415 -13.52 -16.39 -11.06
N VAL A 416 -12.22 -16.49 -11.27
CA VAL A 416 -11.60 -17.71 -11.83
C VAL A 416 -11.83 -18.91 -10.90
N GLY A 417 -11.58 -18.78 -9.61
CA GLY A 417 -11.73 -19.88 -8.65
C GLY A 417 -13.18 -20.36 -8.47
N THR A 418 -14.11 -19.41 -8.37
CA THR A 418 -15.54 -19.72 -8.23
C THR A 418 -16.11 -20.30 -9.53
N THR A 419 -15.76 -19.74 -10.68
CA THR A 419 -16.19 -20.27 -11.99
C THR A 419 -15.65 -21.67 -12.23
N ALA A 420 -14.38 -21.94 -11.92
CA ALA A 420 -13.78 -23.26 -12.08
C ALA A 420 -14.50 -24.33 -11.23
N SER A 421 -14.77 -24.00 -9.96
CA SER A 421 -15.49 -24.88 -9.04
C SER A 421 -16.93 -25.14 -9.49
N TYR A 422 -17.62 -24.09 -9.95
CA TYR A 422 -18.99 -24.18 -10.44
C TYR A 422 -19.08 -24.98 -11.75
N LEU A 423 -18.19 -24.71 -12.71
CA LEU A 423 -18.16 -25.37 -14.01
C LEU A 423 -17.84 -26.87 -13.87
N TYR A 424 -16.86 -27.22 -13.03
CA TYR A 424 -16.57 -28.63 -12.73
C TYR A 424 -17.82 -29.34 -12.17
N SER A 425 -18.52 -28.70 -11.23
CA SER A 425 -19.72 -29.26 -10.61
C SER A 425 -20.86 -29.41 -11.60
N PHE A 426 -21.01 -28.44 -12.52
CA PHE A 426 -21.99 -28.49 -13.60
C PHE A 426 -21.69 -29.61 -14.60
N ILE A 427 -20.44 -29.77 -15.04
CA ILE A 427 -20.02 -30.86 -15.93
C ILE A 427 -20.23 -32.20 -15.25
N SER A 428 -19.88 -32.33 -13.96
CA SER A 428 -20.12 -33.54 -13.18
C SER A 428 -21.61 -33.87 -13.09
N MET A 429 -22.47 -32.86 -12.91
CA MET A 429 -23.93 -33.03 -12.89
C MET A 429 -24.47 -33.52 -14.24
N VAL A 430 -24.04 -32.91 -15.35
CA VAL A 430 -24.42 -33.35 -16.71
C VAL A 430 -23.90 -34.77 -17.01
N GLY A 431 -22.69 -35.11 -16.58
CA GLY A 431 -22.12 -36.45 -16.70
C GLY A 431 -22.92 -37.53 -15.95
N CYS A 432 -23.49 -37.20 -14.79
CA CYS A 432 -24.37 -38.09 -14.05
C CYS A 432 -25.70 -38.35 -14.81
N ILE A 433 -26.22 -37.33 -15.51
CA ILE A 433 -27.46 -37.45 -16.31
C ILE A 433 -27.23 -38.35 -17.54
N LEU A 434 -26.07 -38.21 -18.19
CA LEU A 434 -25.76 -38.92 -19.44
C LEU A 434 -25.32 -40.38 -19.20
N SER A 435 -24.67 -40.67 -18.08
CA SER A 435 -24.12 -41.99 -17.76
C SER A 435 -24.65 -42.52 -16.40
N PRO A 436 -25.41 -43.63 -16.38
CA PRO A 436 -26.00 -44.18 -15.15
C PRO A 436 -24.98 -44.73 -14.14
N THR A 437 -23.72 -44.92 -14.54
CA THR A 437 -22.62 -45.46 -13.72
C THR A 437 -21.62 -44.39 -13.23
N PHE A 438 -21.75 -43.13 -13.64
CA PHE A 438 -20.80 -42.08 -13.25
C PHE A 438 -21.17 -41.49 -11.89
N ARG A 439 -20.29 -41.64 -10.90
CA ARG A 439 -20.39 -40.99 -9.58
C ARG A 439 -19.42 -39.83 -9.50
N GLY A 440 -19.82 -38.68 -10.04
CA GLY A 440 -19.04 -37.45 -9.92
C GLY A 440 -19.19 -36.80 -8.54
N HIS A 441 -18.12 -36.17 -8.05
CA HIS A 441 -18.18 -35.32 -6.88
C HIS A 441 -18.62 -33.91 -7.28
N HIS A 442 -19.35 -33.20 -6.41
CA HIS A 442 -19.85 -31.86 -6.67
C HIS A 442 -19.27 -30.88 -5.63
N PHE A 443 -18.85 -29.70 -6.08
CA PHE A 443 -18.23 -28.65 -5.28
C PHE A 443 -19.00 -27.31 -5.40
N PHE A 444 -20.30 -27.37 -5.67
CA PHE A 444 -21.17 -26.18 -5.77
C PHE A 444 -21.10 -25.32 -4.50
N GLU A 445 -21.02 -25.95 -3.32
CA GLU A 445 -20.91 -25.27 -2.03
C GLU A 445 -19.63 -24.45 -1.91
N SER A 446 -18.48 -24.98 -2.34
CA SER A 446 -17.20 -24.29 -2.27
C SER A 446 -17.24 -22.95 -3.00
N SER A 447 -17.91 -22.90 -4.16
CA SER A 447 -18.09 -21.66 -4.92
C SER A 447 -18.91 -20.62 -4.15
N ALA A 448 -20.05 -21.03 -3.60
CA ALA A 448 -20.94 -20.13 -2.85
C ALA A 448 -20.32 -19.64 -1.53
N MET A 449 -19.51 -20.48 -0.88
CA MET A 449 -18.79 -20.15 0.35
C MET A 449 -17.69 -19.11 0.09
N LEU A 450 -16.92 -19.27 -0.99
CA LEU A 450 -15.90 -18.29 -1.40
C LEU A 450 -16.52 -16.92 -1.68
N ILE A 451 -17.62 -16.86 -2.45
CA ILE A 451 -18.33 -15.61 -2.74
C ILE A 451 -18.88 -14.97 -1.44
N SER A 452 -19.38 -15.78 -0.51
CA SER A 452 -19.87 -15.28 0.79
C SER A 452 -18.75 -14.62 1.60
N PHE A 453 -17.61 -15.28 1.75
CA PHE A 453 -16.49 -14.75 2.54
C PHE A 453 -15.91 -13.46 1.97
N VAL A 454 -15.75 -13.39 0.64
CA VAL A 454 -15.31 -12.17 -0.03
C VAL A 454 -16.30 -11.03 0.20
N THR A 455 -17.60 -11.30 0.10
CA THR A 455 -18.65 -10.29 0.30
C THR A 455 -18.66 -9.80 1.75
N ILE A 456 -18.41 -10.69 2.72
CA ILE A 456 -18.21 -10.33 4.13
C ILE A 456 -16.99 -9.42 4.29
N GLY A 457 -15.86 -9.77 3.67
CA GLY A 457 -14.64 -8.95 3.71
C GLY A 457 -14.86 -7.54 3.20
N LYS A 458 -15.46 -7.38 2.01
CA LYS A 458 -15.74 -6.06 1.44
C LYS A 458 -16.78 -5.26 2.26
N TYR A 459 -17.72 -5.93 2.91
CA TYR A 459 -18.62 -5.26 3.86
C TYR A 459 -17.86 -4.75 5.10
N LEU A 460 -16.96 -5.54 5.68
CA LEU A 460 -16.14 -5.11 6.82
C LEU A 460 -15.21 -3.96 6.44
N GLU A 461 -14.63 -3.99 5.24
CA GLU A 461 -13.80 -2.91 4.72
C GLU A 461 -14.59 -1.60 4.58
N SER A 462 -15.78 -1.65 3.96
CA SER A 462 -16.65 -0.47 3.83
C SER A 462 -17.09 0.06 5.19
N LYS A 463 -17.40 -0.84 6.14
CA LYS A 463 -17.77 -0.45 7.51
C LYS A 463 -16.61 0.22 8.24
N ALA A 464 -15.40 -0.34 8.16
CA ALA A 464 -14.22 0.22 8.82
C ALA A 464 -13.89 1.63 8.28
N LYS A 465 -14.01 1.83 6.96
CA LYS A 465 -13.84 3.16 6.34
C LYS A 465 -14.83 4.19 6.90
N LYS A 466 -16.09 3.79 7.09
CA LYS A 466 -17.14 4.67 7.67
C LYS A 466 -16.80 5.05 9.10
N ASP A 467 -16.39 4.09 9.93
CA ASP A 467 -16.09 4.33 11.34
C ASP A 467 -14.87 5.27 11.51
N THR A 468 -13.85 5.17 10.64
CA THR A 468 -12.70 6.09 10.63
C THR A 468 -12.99 7.47 10.04
N ALA A 469 -14.03 7.62 9.22
CA ALA A 469 -14.42 8.91 8.66
C ALA A 469 -15.25 9.75 9.65
N GLN A 470 -15.92 9.09 10.61
CA GLN A 470 -16.75 9.75 11.63
C GLN A 470 -15.98 10.10 12.92
N SER A 471 -14.73 9.61 13.07
CA SER A 471 -13.84 9.90 14.20
C SER A 471 -12.84 10.98 13.84
#